data_AF-A0AA86J8I1-F1
#
_entry.id   AF-A0AA86J8I1-F1
#
_cell.length_a   1.000
_cell.length_b   1.000
_cell.length_c   1.000
_cell.angle_alpha   90.00
_cell.angle_beta   90.00
_cell.angle_gamma   90.00
#
_symmetry.space_group_name_H-M   'P 1'
#
loop_
_entity.id
_entity.type
_entity.pdbx_description
1 polymer ?
#
loop_
_entity_poly.entity_id
_entity_poly.type
_entity_poly.pdbx_seq_one_letter_code
_entity_poly.pdbx_strand_id
1 'polypeptide(L)'
;MDFNPAKKELNRALRCIERMKQAKSYDEYDEAWSDFLSRIENVFSRVKLAAGNHAKYIGFSSKVNHLRSTDELLIYLKQARNTAHHGIADTSRFIAGGLGINPFTPGGSVHIKNMTIDRQGNVTFTPGGPVEVVTHPSTIEAVSCSNRGMKYDPPANHLGQKILSKSPITLAELGCKFYQDYLFSAEQTFKPK
;
A
#
# COMPACT_ATOMS: atom_id res chain seq x y z
N MET A 1 29.04 13.10 4.55
CA MET A 1 27.62 13.47 4.71
C MET A 1 26.96 12.48 5.64
N ASP A 2 25.98 12.90 6.44
CA ASP A 2 25.29 12.02 7.37
C ASP A 2 23.92 11.57 6.81
N PHE A 3 23.83 10.30 6.41
CA PHE A 3 22.59 9.66 5.95
C PHE A 3 21.89 8.85 7.05
N ASN A 4 22.42 8.84 8.28
CA ASN A 4 21.78 8.11 9.39
C ASN A 4 20.34 8.57 9.68
N PRO A 5 19.98 9.86 9.57
CA PRO A 5 18.58 10.27 9.70
C PRO A 5 17.66 9.63 8.66
N ALA A 6 18.11 9.49 7.42
CA ALA A 6 17.34 8.82 6.37
C ALA A 6 17.20 7.31 6.63
N LYS A 7 18.27 6.64 7.10
CA LYS A 7 18.22 5.23 7.53
C LYS A 7 17.22 5.01 8.66
N LYS A 8 17.19 5.91 9.65
CA LYS A 8 16.24 5.84 10.77
C LYS A 8 14.81 5.94 10.28
N GLU A 9 14.51 6.81 9.33
CA GLU A 9 13.16 6.91 8.73
C GLU A 9 12.81 5.66 7.91
N LEU A 10 13.76 5.10 7.14
CA LEU A 10 13.52 3.85 6.41
C LEU A 10 13.22 2.68 7.36
N ASN A 11 13.99 2.54 8.43
CA ASN A 11 13.75 1.53 9.46
C ASN A 11 12.41 1.74 10.18
N ARG A 12 11.98 2.99 10.37
CA ARG A 12 10.65 3.31 10.90
C ARG A 12 9.55 2.89 9.92
N ALA A 13 9.72 3.17 8.62
CA ALA A 13 8.77 2.76 7.59
C ALA A 13 8.62 1.22 7.55
N LEU A 14 9.73 0.46 7.60
CA LEU A 14 9.68 -1.01 7.68
C LEU A 14 8.92 -1.52 8.91
N ARG A 15 9.11 -0.89 10.08
CA ARG A 15 8.33 -1.24 11.28
C ARG A 15 6.84 -0.94 11.13
N CYS A 16 6.45 0.07 10.36
CA CYS A 16 5.05 0.35 10.08
C CYS A 16 4.42 -0.77 9.23
N ILE A 17 5.17 -1.34 8.29
CA ILE A 17 4.73 -2.51 7.52
C ILE A 17 4.48 -3.70 8.43
N GLU A 18 5.39 -3.98 9.37
CA GLU A 18 5.22 -5.07 10.33
C GLU A 18 4.05 -4.82 11.28
N ARG A 19 3.82 -3.57 11.71
CA ARG A 19 2.60 -3.18 12.46
C ARG A 19 1.33 -3.44 11.66
N MET A 20 1.28 -3.09 10.36
CA MET A 20 0.14 -3.39 9.49
C MET A 20 -0.12 -4.90 9.41
N LYS A 21 0.93 -5.73 9.28
CA LYS A 21 0.81 -7.20 9.22
C LYS A 21 0.29 -7.81 10.52
N GLN A 22 0.56 -7.17 11.65
CA GLN A 22 0.20 -7.65 13.00
C GLN A 22 -1.07 -6.98 13.55
N ALA A 23 -1.63 -6.01 12.82
CA ALA A 23 -2.80 -5.25 13.24
C ALA A 23 -3.99 -6.16 13.51
N LYS A 24 -4.67 -5.95 14.63
CA LYS A 24 -5.84 -6.74 15.04
C LYS A 24 -7.15 -6.04 14.70
N SER A 25 -7.09 -4.77 14.35
CA SER A 25 -8.22 -3.96 13.92
C SER A 25 -7.87 -3.15 12.68
N TYR A 26 -8.91 -2.68 11.99
CA TYR A 26 -8.76 -1.75 10.88
C TYR A 26 -8.11 -0.44 11.32
N ASP A 27 -8.47 0.09 12.49
CA ASP A 27 -7.92 1.34 13.00
C ASP A 27 -6.40 1.24 13.26
N GLU A 28 -5.93 0.13 13.86
CA GLU A 28 -4.49 -0.12 14.06
C GLU A 28 -3.75 -0.21 12.72
N TYR A 29 -4.38 -0.84 11.72
CA TYR A 29 -3.83 -0.96 10.39
C TYR A 29 -3.73 0.40 9.69
N ASP A 30 -4.81 1.19 9.72
CA ASP A 30 -4.87 2.49 9.05
C ASP A 30 -3.92 3.51 9.71
N GLU A 31 -3.79 3.48 11.04
CA GLU A 31 -2.78 4.27 11.75
C GLU A 31 -1.35 3.89 11.29
N ALA A 32 -1.04 2.60 11.24
CA ALA A 32 0.27 2.13 10.78
C ALA A 32 0.54 2.47 9.31
N TRP A 33 -0.50 2.46 8.46
CA TRP A 33 -0.41 2.89 7.06
C TRP A 33 -0.13 4.39 6.93
N SER A 34 -0.86 5.23 7.66
CA SER A 34 -0.65 6.69 7.71
C SER A 34 0.75 7.05 8.21
N ASP A 35 1.23 6.36 9.24
CA ASP A 35 2.59 6.47 9.73
C ASP A 35 3.60 6.10 8.62
N PHE A 36 3.41 4.96 7.95
CA PHE A 36 4.29 4.54 6.85
C PHE A 36 4.41 5.62 5.77
N LEU A 37 3.28 6.16 5.30
CA LEU A 37 3.22 7.21 4.26
C LEU A 37 4.03 8.45 4.65
N SER A 38 4.00 8.81 5.93
CA SER A 38 4.79 9.91 6.49
C SER A 38 6.28 9.58 6.51
N ARG A 39 6.65 8.37 6.98
CA ARG A 39 8.05 7.95 7.13
C ARG A 39 8.76 7.79 5.79
N ILE A 40 8.08 7.26 4.78
CA ILE A 40 8.69 7.01 3.48
C ILE A 40 9.05 8.31 2.75
N GLU A 41 8.19 9.34 2.85
CA GLU A 41 8.48 10.67 2.31
C GLU A 41 9.62 11.38 3.08
N ASN A 42 9.73 11.11 4.39
CA ASN A 42 10.85 11.62 5.16
C ASN A 42 12.20 11.07 4.71
N VAL A 43 12.28 9.82 4.20
CA VAL A 43 13.53 9.28 3.63
C VAL A 43 14.04 10.19 2.52
N PHE A 44 13.17 10.56 1.57
CA PHE A 44 13.49 11.49 0.49
C PHE A 44 14.01 12.82 1.02
N SER A 45 13.26 13.42 1.95
CA SER A 45 13.56 14.72 2.53
C SER A 45 14.88 14.72 3.29
N ARG A 46 15.19 13.65 4.05
CA ARG A 46 16.46 13.54 4.79
C ARG A 46 17.67 13.35 3.87
N VAL A 47 17.54 12.60 2.78
CA VAL A 47 18.62 12.52 1.77
C VAL A 47 18.86 13.89 1.11
N LYS A 48 17.79 14.61 0.78
CA LYS A 48 17.89 15.98 0.25
C LYS A 48 18.60 16.92 1.21
N LEU A 49 18.28 16.87 2.51
CA LEU A 49 18.96 17.70 3.52
C LEU A 49 20.45 17.35 3.65
N ALA A 50 20.80 16.06 3.62
CA ALA A 50 22.17 15.61 3.79
C ALA A 50 23.08 15.93 2.58
N ALA A 51 22.54 15.83 1.35
CA ALA A 51 23.31 15.93 0.12
C ALA A 51 23.01 17.19 -0.72
N GLY A 52 21.99 17.98 -0.35
CA GLY A 52 21.45 19.06 -1.19
C GLY A 52 22.45 20.13 -1.60
N ASN A 53 23.46 20.40 -0.77
CA ASN A 53 24.50 21.40 -1.03
C ASN A 53 25.68 20.86 -1.85
N HIS A 54 25.69 19.57 -2.20
CA HIS A 54 26.77 18.97 -2.96
C HIS A 54 26.57 19.13 -4.47
N ALA A 55 27.63 19.48 -5.20
CA ALA A 55 27.56 19.74 -6.65
C ALA A 55 26.91 18.60 -7.47
N LYS A 56 27.16 17.34 -7.08
CA LYS A 56 26.58 16.15 -7.74
C LYS A 56 25.08 15.93 -7.45
N TYR A 57 24.49 16.64 -6.48
CA TYR A 57 23.12 16.38 -6.05
C TYR A 57 22.06 16.67 -7.12
N ILE A 58 22.25 17.73 -7.91
CA ILE A 58 21.31 18.10 -8.97
C ILE A 58 21.18 16.94 -9.98
N GLY A 59 22.31 16.41 -10.46
CA GLY A 59 22.32 15.26 -11.37
C GLY A 59 21.78 13.99 -10.73
N PHE A 60 22.18 13.70 -9.49
CA PHE A 60 21.71 12.53 -8.74
C PHE A 60 20.19 12.53 -8.51
N SER A 61 19.64 13.67 -8.08
CA SER A 61 18.22 13.79 -7.73
C SER A 61 17.29 13.88 -8.94
N SER A 62 17.78 14.28 -10.11
CA SER A 62 16.97 14.45 -11.32
C SER A 62 16.21 13.18 -11.72
N LYS A 63 16.91 12.03 -11.78
CA LYS A 63 16.28 10.73 -12.10
C LYS A 63 15.20 10.34 -11.10
N VAL A 64 15.44 10.55 -9.81
CA VAL A 64 14.53 10.17 -8.74
C VAL A 64 13.31 11.08 -8.70
N ASN A 65 13.51 12.39 -8.94
CA ASN A 65 12.41 13.34 -9.09
C ASN A 65 11.52 13.00 -10.27
N HIS A 66 12.12 12.63 -11.41
CA HIS A 66 11.38 12.21 -12.59
C HIS A 66 10.50 10.98 -12.29
N LEU A 67 11.06 9.94 -11.64
CA LEU A 67 10.27 8.77 -11.23
C LEU A 67 9.15 9.17 -10.26
N ARG A 68 9.42 10.03 -9.27
CA ARG A 68 8.39 10.52 -8.33
C ARG A 68 7.29 11.37 -8.98
N SER A 69 7.46 11.79 -10.23
CA SER A 69 6.45 12.51 -11.02
C SER A 69 5.82 11.69 -12.14
N THR A 70 6.29 10.47 -12.39
CA THR A 70 5.84 9.64 -13.54
C THR A 70 5.45 8.22 -13.16
N ASP A 71 6.05 7.65 -12.12
CA ASP A 71 5.73 6.32 -11.62
C ASP A 71 4.43 6.34 -10.80
N GLU A 72 3.47 5.50 -11.19
CA GLU A 72 2.13 5.48 -10.58
C GLU A 72 2.19 5.23 -9.07
N LEU A 73 3.01 4.26 -8.61
CA LEU A 73 3.14 3.96 -7.18
C LEU A 73 3.71 5.16 -6.42
N LEU A 74 4.81 5.75 -6.90
CA LEU A 74 5.45 6.86 -6.19
C LEU A 74 4.57 8.12 -6.15
N ILE A 75 3.83 8.39 -7.24
CA ILE A 75 2.81 9.45 -7.25
C ILE A 75 1.74 9.13 -6.21
N TYR A 76 1.17 7.92 -6.26
CA TYR A 76 0.10 7.51 -5.34
C TYR A 76 0.52 7.65 -3.88
N LEU A 77 1.67 7.10 -3.47
CA LEU A 77 2.17 7.20 -2.09
C LEU A 77 2.31 8.65 -1.63
N LYS A 78 2.80 9.54 -2.50
CA LYS A 78 2.92 10.96 -2.21
C LYS A 78 1.55 11.63 -2.00
N GLN A 79 0.56 11.28 -2.82
CA GLN A 79 -0.79 11.84 -2.70
C GLN A 79 -1.56 11.26 -1.51
N ALA A 80 -1.44 9.96 -1.26
CA ALA A 80 -1.99 9.29 -0.08
C ALA A 80 -1.46 9.93 1.21
N ARG A 81 -0.15 10.20 1.28
CA ARG A 81 0.45 10.96 2.38
C ARG A 81 -0.21 12.33 2.56
N ASN A 82 -0.45 13.06 1.47
CA ASN A 82 -1.08 14.38 1.55
C ASN A 82 -2.52 14.28 2.05
N THR A 83 -3.27 13.28 1.60
CA THR A 83 -4.63 13.00 2.10
C THR A 83 -4.60 12.66 3.59
N ALA A 84 -3.74 11.74 4.02
CA ALA A 84 -3.61 11.37 5.43
C ALA A 84 -3.26 12.57 6.35
N HIS A 85 -2.33 13.43 5.91
CA HIS A 85 -1.90 14.60 6.71
C HIS A 85 -2.88 15.78 6.68
N HIS A 86 -3.64 15.95 5.60
CA HIS A 86 -4.53 17.09 5.41
C HIS A 86 -6.01 16.74 5.66
N GLY A 87 -6.32 15.48 5.95
CA GLY A 87 -7.40 15.12 6.86
C GLY A 87 -8.53 14.27 6.30
N ILE A 88 -9.39 13.85 7.23
CA ILE A 88 -10.84 13.54 7.13
C ILE A 88 -11.23 12.37 6.21
N ALA A 89 -10.43 12.02 5.21
CA ALA A 89 -10.71 10.95 4.25
C ALA A 89 -9.77 9.75 4.47
N ASP A 90 -10.37 8.56 4.47
CA ASP A 90 -9.64 7.31 4.62
C ASP A 90 -8.66 7.11 3.46
N THR A 91 -7.47 6.56 3.76
CA THR A 91 -6.47 6.20 2.74
C THR A 91 -6.41 4.71 2.48
N SER A 92 -7.15 3.94 3.27
CA SER A 92 -7.46 2.54 3.03
C SER A 92 -8.96 2.30 3.27
N ARG A 93 -9.45 1.09 3.02
CA ARG A 93 -10.80 0.67 3.41
C ARG A 93 -10.82 -0.82 3.73
N PHE A 94 -11.65 -1.19 4.69
CA PHE A 94 -11.98 -2.59 4.94
C PHE A 94 -12.96 -3.10 3.88
N ILE A 95 -12.62 -4.21 3.25
CA ILE A 95 -13.49 -4.98 2.38
C ILE A 95 -13.90 -6.22 3.16
N ALA A 96 -15.19 -6.29 3.50
CA ALA A 96 -15.74 -7.45 4.16
C ALA A 96 -15.59 -8.68 3.25
N GLY A 97 -15.07 -9.76 3.84
CA GLY A 97 -15.08 -11.08 3.22
C GLY A 97 -16.51 -11.61 3.10
N GLY A 98 -16.61 -12.79 2.50
CA GLY A 98 -17.89 -13.45 2.32
C GLY A 98 -17.77 -14.89 1.88
N LEU A 99 -18.92 -15.51 1.70
CA LEU A 99 -19.06 -16.85 1.14
C LEU A 99 -19.77 -16.73 -0.21
N GLY A 100 -19.14 -17.24 -1.26
CA GLY A 100 -19.76 -17.49 -2.55
C GLY A 100 -20.32 -18.91 -2.59
N ILE A 101 -21.57 -19.05 -3.02
CA ILE A 101 -22.16 -20.35 -3.37
C ILE A 101 -22.39 -20.31 -4.88
N ASN A 102 -21.54 -21.03 -5.61
CA ASN A 102 -21.50 -21.02 -7.06
C ASN A 102 -22.03 -22.35 -7.63
N PRO A 103 -22.49 -22.35 -8.90
CA PRO A 103 -22.79 -23.60 -9.58
C PRO A 103 -21.50 -24.38 -9.77
N PHE A 104 -21.55 -25.70 -9.63
CA PHE A 104 -20.37 -26.56 -9.83
C PHE A 104 -19.81 -26.51 -11.26
N THR A 105 -20.59 -26.01 -12.23
CA THR A 105 -20.18 -25.86 -13.63
C THR A 105 -20.31 -24.41 -14.11
N PRO A 106 -19.36 -23.89 -14.90
CA PRO A 106 -19.46 -22.53 -15.45
C PRO A 106 -20.74 -22.35 -16.27
N GLY A 107 -21.51 -21.30 -15.98
CA GLY A 107 -22.80 -21.01 -16.63
C GLY A 107 -23.99 -21.85 -16.12
N GLY A 108 -23.78 -22.73 -15.14
CA GLY A 108 -24.85 -23.46 -14.46
C GLY A 108 -25.67 -22.57 -13.53
N SER A 109 -26.69 -23.15 -12.88
CA SER A 109 -27.49 -22.49 -11.86
C SER A 109 -27.30 -23.13 -10.48
N VAL A 110 -27.42 -22.32 -9.44
CA VAL A 110 -27.43 -22.79 -8.06
C VAL A 110 -28.88 -22.98 -7.62
N HIS A 111 -29.20 -24.15 -7.08
CA HIS A 111 -30.45 -24.39 -6.39
C HIS A 111 -30.18 -24.71 -4.92
N ILE A 112 -30.74 -23.91 -4.01
CA ILE A 112 -30.65 -24.11 -2.56
C ILE A 112 -32.03 -24.52 -2.07
N LYS A 113 -32.14 -25.71 -1.46
CA LYS A 113 -33.41 -26.24 -0.92
C LYS A 113 -33.80 -25.54 0.37
N ASN A 114 -32.83 -25.26 1.23
CA ASN A 114 -33.04 -24.57 2.49
C ASN A 114 -31.76 -23.82 2.90
N MET A 115 -31.89 -22.68 3.57
CA MET A 115 -30.80 -21.92 4.17
C MET A 115 -31.25 -21.32 5.49
N THR A 116 -30.43 -21.47 6.53
CA THR A 116 -30.67 -20.91 7.86
C THR A 116 -29.41 -20.21 8.35
N ILE A 117 -29.60 -19.03 8.95
CA ILE A 117 -28.54 -18.28 9.62
C ILE A 117 -28.87 -18.24 11.11
N ASP A 118 -27.97 -18.71 11.95
CA ASP A 118 -28.17 -18.67 13.40
C ASP A 118 -27.82 -17.29 14.00
N ARG A 119 -28.04 -17.13 15.30
CA ARG A 119 -27.75 -15.88 16.02
C ARG A 119 -26.25 -15.56 16.12
N GLN A 120 -25.37 -16.54 15.88
CA GLN A 120 -23.92 -16.34 15.83
C GLN A 120 -23.43 -16.03 14.41
N GLY A 121 -24.32 -15.99 13.41
CA GLY A 121 -23.98 -15.74 12.02
C GLY A 121 -23.50 -16.96 11.25
N ASN A 122 -23.62 -18.17 11.82
CA ASN A 122 -23.28 -19.39 11.07
C ASN A 122 -24.36 -19.66 10.04
N VAL A 123 -23.95 -19.95 8.81
CA VAL A 123 -24.83 -20.28 7.70
C VAL A 123 -24.84 -21.80 7.51
N THR A 124 -26.02 -22.41 7.62
CA THR A 124 -26.26 -23.80 7.22
C THR A 124 -27.19 -23.81 6.02
N PHE A 125 -26.87 -24.58 4.99
CA PHE A 125 -27.74 -24.69 3.82
C PHE A 125 -27.75 -26.12 3.27
N THR A 126 -28.85 -26.48 2.62
CA THR A 126 -29.03 -27.76 1.93
C THR A 126 -29.02 -27.50 0.43
N PRO A 127 -28.00 -27.94 -0.31
CA PRO A 127 -27.97 -27.77 -1.74
C PRO A 127 -28.99 -28.68 -2.43
N GLY A 128 -29.60 -28.17 -3.49
CA GLY A 128 -30.51 -28.91 -4.36
C GLY A 128 -29.82 -29.76 -5.44
N GLY A 129 -28.53 -29.51 -5.65
CA GLY A 129 -27.63 -30.22 -6.55
C GLY A 129 -26.17 -29.84 -6.25
N PRO A 130 -25.19 -30.29 -7.02
CA PRO A 130 -23.78 -29.95 -6.78
C PRO A 130 -23.54 -28.43 -6.79
N VAL A 131 -22.87 -27.93 -5.75
CA VAL A 131 -22.46 -26.53 -5.61
C VAL A 131 -20.98 -26.44 -5.28
N GLU A 132 -20.37 -25.32 -5.63
CA GLU A 132 -19.04 -24.93 -5.17
C GLU A 132 -19.20 -23.86 -4.09
N VAL A 133 -18.53 -24.04 -2.95
CA VAL A 133 -18.49 -23.04 -1.89
C VAL A 133 -17.11 -22.40 -1.90
N VAL A 134 -17.06 -21.08 -2.09
CA VAL A 134 -15.83 -20.29 -2.13
C VAL A 134 -15.81 -19.33 -0.97
N THR A 135 -14.71 -19.30 -0.22
CA THR A 135 -14.48 -18.29 0.81
C THR A 135 -13.70 -17.11 0.23
N HIS A 136 -14.20 -15.91 0.49
CA HIS A 136 -13.49 -14.66 0.23
C HIS A 136 -13.07 -14.08 1.58
N PRO A 137 -11.77 -14.11 1.94
CA PRO A 137 -11.33 -13.49 3.19
C PRO A 137 -11.53 -11.99 3.14
N SER A 138 -11.76 -11.37 4.31
CA SER A 138 -11.75 -9.91 4.41
C SER A 138 -10.38 -9.36 4.04
N THR A 139 -10.36 -8.24 3.33
CA THR A 139 -9.11 -7.60 2.89
C THR A 139 -9.13 -6.11 3.21
N ILE A 140 -7.95 -5.50 3.33
CA ILE A 140 -7.83 -4.04 3.37
C ILE A 140 -7.23 -3.58 2.04
N GLU A 141 -7.93 -2.67 1.37
CA GLU A 141 -7.51 -2.10 0.09
C GLU A 141 -7.13 -0.63 0.24
N ALA A 142 -6.10 -0.21 -0.47
CA ALA A 142 -5.79 1.20 -0.66
C ALA A 142 -6.93 1.86 -1.48
N VAL A 143 -7.32 3.08 -1.12
CA VAL A 143 -8.40 3.80 -1.82
C VAL A 143 -7.87 4.97 -2.64
N SER A 144 -8.69 5.47 -3.55
CA SER A 144 -8.32 6.62 -4.36
C SER A 144 -8.17 7.88 -3.51
N CYS A 145 -7.11 8.63 -3.74
CA CYS A 145 -6.86 9.90 -3.07
C CYS A 145 -7.30 11.06 -3.97
N SER A 146 -7.84 12.14 -3.40
CA SER A 146 -8.15 13.36 -4.14
C SER A 146 -7.28 14.51 -3.67
N ASN A 147 -6.68 15.24 -4.60
CA ASN A 147 -5.91 16.44 -4.31
C ASN A 147 -6.16 17.50 -5.39
N ARG A 148 -6.66 18.68 -4.98
CA ARG A 148 -6.96 19.82 -5.87
C ARG A 148 -7.82 19.44 -7.10
N GLY A 149 -8.84 18.60 -6.87
CA GLY A 149 -9.76 18.16 -7.92
C GLY A 149 -9.24 17.03 -8.82
N MET A 150 -7.99 16.59 -8.66
CA MET A 150 -7.45 15.40 -9.33
C MET A 150 -7.58 14.17 -8.44
N LYS A 151 -8.04 13.07 -9.03
CA LYS A 151 -8.15 11.76 -8.39
C LYS A 151 -6.93 10.90 -8.74
N TYR A 152 -6.39 10.22 -7.74
CA TYR A 152 -5.26 9.32 -7.85
C TYR A 152 -5.70 7.95 -7.36
N ASP A 153 -5.93 7.02 -8.28
CA ASP A 153 -6.32 5.66 -7.95
C ASP A 153 -5.11 4.85 -7.46
N PRO A 154 -5.33 3.75 -6.70
CA PRO A 154 -4.25 2.81 -6.37
C PRO A 154 -3.52 2.36 -7.64
N PRO A 155 -2.18 2.26 -7.59
CA PRO A 155 -1.35 2.07 -8.77
C PRO A 155 -1.56 0.68 -9.39
N ALA A 156 -1.57 0.64 -10.72
CA ALA A 156 -1.57 -0.61 -11.48
C ALA A 156 -0.16 -1.01 -11.93
N ASN A 157 0.81 -0.08 -11.87
CA ASN A 157 2.19 -0.31 -12.28
C ASN A 157 3.22 0.32 -11.31
N HIS A 158 4.39 -0.30 -11.22
CA HIS A 158 5.57 0.27 -10.57
C HIS A 158 6.82 -0.13 -11.35
N LEU A 159 7.61 0.84 -11.80
CA LEU A 159 8.85 0.65 -12.56
C LEU A 159 8.69 -0.27 -13.78
N GLY A 160 7.55 -0.16 -14.47
CA GLY A 160 7.22 -0.98 -15.64
C GLY A 160 6.68 -2.38 -15.33
N GLN A 161 6.53 -2.73 -14.05
CA GLN A 161 5.95 -4.00 -13.62
C GLN A 161 4.50 -3.80 -13.15
N LYS A 162 3.61 -4.73 -13.51
CA LYS A 162 2.21 -4.70 -13.08
C LYS A 162 2.09 -5.02 -11.59
N ILE A 163 1.26 -4.24 -10.90
CA ILE A 163 0.85 -4.49 -9.52
C ILE A 163 -0.56 -5.09 -9.57
N LEU A 164 -0.68 -6.32 -9.07
CA LEU A 164 -1.97 -7.03 -9.03
C LEU A 164 -2.73 -6.80 -7.72
N SER A 165 -2.01 -6.45 -6.66
CA SER A 165 -2.55 -6.28 -5.31
C SER A 165 -2.85 -4.81 -5.02
N LYS A 166 -4.04 -4.54 -4.47
CA LYS A 166 -4.40 -3.22 -3.91
C LYS A 166 -4.08 -3.10 -2.42
N SER A 167 -3.43 -4.10 -1.83
CA SER A 167 -3.12 -4.10 -0.40
C SER A 167 -2.11 -2.99 -0.05
N PRO A 168 -2.40 -2.12 0.94
CA PRO A 168 -1.43 -1.13 1.40
C PRO A 168 -0.09 -1.74 1.85
N ILE A 169 -0.07 -2.96 2.40
CA ILE A 169 1.18 -3.68 2.71
C ILE A 169 2.01 -3.91 1.45
N THR A 170 1.41 -4.43 0.37
CA THR A 170 2.13 -4.68 -0.89
C THR A 170 2.66 -3.37 -1.49
N LEU A 171 1.84 -2.31 -1.49
CA LEU A 171 2.26 -1.00 -1.98
C LEU A 171 3.39 -0.41 -1.12
N ALA A 172 3.33 -0.61 0.20
CA ALA A 172 4.36 -0.17 1.13
C ALA A 172 5.69 -0.90 0.91
N GLU A 173 5.67 -2.22 0.71
CA GLU A 173 6.88 -3.02 0.48
C GLU A 173 7.58 -2.61 -0.82
N LEU A 174 6.83 -2.41 -1.91
CA LEU A 174 7.35 -1.90 -3.18
C LEU A 174 7.97 -0.50 -3.01
N GLY A 175 7.25 0.40 -2.33
CA GLY A 175 7.76 1.74 -2.02
C GLY A 175 9.05 1.69 -1.17
N CYS A 176 9.06 0.87 -0.11
CA CYS A 176 10.23 0.67 0.74
C CYS A 176 11.44 0.19 -0.05
N LYS A 177 11.25 -0.77 -0.97
CA LYS A 177 12.33 -1.24 -1.84
C LYS A 177 12.91 -0.12 -2.69
N PHE A 178 12.06 0.69 -3.32
CA PHE A 178 12.51 1.85 -4.09
C PHE A 178 13.35 2.81 -3.25
N TYR A 179 12.88 3.17 -2.05
CA TYR A 179 13.59 4.12 -1.19
C TYR A 179 14.85 3.54 -0.54
N GLN A 180 14.91 2.23 -0.33
CA GLN A 180 16.12 1.53 0.06
C GLN A 180 17.20 1.65 -1.03
N ASP A 181 16.84 1.40 -2.29
CA ASP A 181 17.76 1.51 -3.43
C ASP A 181 18.20 2.96 -3.67
N TYR A 182 17.28 3.91 -3.50
CA TYR A 182 17.59 5.34 -3.55
C TYR A 182 18.59 5.75 -2.47
N LEU A 183 18.36 5.34 -1.22
CA LEU A 183 19.26 5.65 -0.10
C LEU A 183 20.63 5.01 -0.31
N PHE A 184 20.67 3.73 -0.71
CA PHE A 184 21.92 3.05 -1.03
C PHE A 184 22.70 3.78 -2.13
N SER A 185 22.01 4.19 -3.20
CA SER A 185 22.62 4.95 -4.30
C SER A 185 23.17 6.31 -3.84
N ALA A 186 22.47 6.99 -2.92
CA ALA A 186 22.97 8.23 -2.31
C ALA A 186 24.25 7.97 -1.53
N GLU A 187 24.29 6.94 -0.69
CA GLU A 187 25.49 6.59 0.08
C GLU A 187 26.68 6.32 -0.83
N GLN A 188 26.51 5.55 -1.92
CA GLN A 188 27.62 5.30 -2.85
C GLN A 188 28.09 6.58 -3.56
N THR A 189 27.16 7.45 -3.95
CA THR A 189 27.46 8.67 -4.72
C THR A 189 28.20 9.72 -3.89
N PHE A 190 27.87 9.82 -2.60
CA PHE A 190 28.36 10.87 -1.70
C PHE A 190 29.24 10.34 -0.55
N LYS A 191 29.75 9.11 -0.67
CA LYS A 191 30.75 8.56 0.23
C LYS A 191 31.91 9.55 0.37
N PRO A 192 32.33 9.90 1.60
CA PRO A 192 33.57 10.66 1.78
C PRO A 192 34.71 9.83 1.17
N LYS A 193 35.58 10.49 0.40
CA LYS A 193 36.85 9.91 -0.05
C LYS A 193 37.75 9.66 1.15
#